data_AF-A0A662IN13-F1
#
_entry.id   AF-A0A662IN13-F1
#
_cell.length_a   1.000
_cell.length_b   1.000
_cell.length_c   1.000
_cell.angle_alpha   90.00
_cell.angle_beta   90.00
_cell.angle_gamma   90.00
#
_symmetry.space_group_name_H-M   'P 1'
#
loop_
_entity.id
_entity.type
_entity.pdbx_description
1 polymer ?
#
loop_
_entity_poly.entity_id
_entity_poly.type
_entity_poly.pdbx_seq_one_letter_code
_entity_poly.pdbx_strand_id
1 'polypeptide(L)' 'MRSFKYGLQANKPSLSADVFDEQGRKIGKHKIILYDDDKGKLLDGRTVVLKGDRWVLGSWWNES' A
#
# COMPACT_ATOMS: atom_id res chain seq x y z
N MET A 1 15.21 14.81 2.52
CA MET A 1 14.20 13.86 2.00
C MET A 1 12.83 14.52 2.09
N ARG A 2 12.14 14.71 0.96
CA ARG A 2 10.79 15.29 0.93
C ARG A 2 9.79 14.17 1.20
N SER A 3 9.27 14.10 2.42
CA SER A 3 8.14 13.21 2.76
C SER A 3 6.88 13.84 2.19
N PHE A 4 6.38 13.28 1.09
CA PHE A 4 5.09 13.68 0.54
C PHE A 4 3.99 12.95 1.30
N LYS A 5 3.62 13.49 2.47
CA LYS A 5 2.38 13.09 3.13
C LYS A 5 1.23 13.55 2.24
N TYR A 6 0.58 12.62 1.53
CA TYR A 6 -0.63 12.88 0.74
C TYR A 6 -1.83 13.08 1.67
N GLY A 7 -1.69 13.99 2.64
CA GLY A 7 -2.76 14.55 3.43
C GLY A 7 -3.45 15.65 2.63
N LEU A 8 -4.76 15.55 2.48
CA LEU A 8 -5.69 16.62 2.08
C LEU A 8 -5.83 17.03 0.60
N GLN A 9 -5.32 16.29 -0.39
CA GLN A 9 -5.71 16.57 -1.78
C GLN A 9 -6.76 15.59 -2.31
N ALA A 10 -7.80 16.14 -2.93
CA ALA A 10 -8.97 15.45 -3.49
C ALA A 10 -8.66 14.34 -4.51
N ASN A 11 -7.40 14.20 -4.93
CA ASN A 11 -6.90 13.11 -5.77
C ASN A 11 -5.76 12.38 -5.03
N LYS A 12 -6.11 11.42 -4.17
CA LYS A 12 -5.10 10.49 -3.65
C LYS A 12 -4.54 9.72 -4.84
N PRO A 13 -3.21 9.74 -5.06
CA PRO A 13 -2.63 8.97 -6.15
C PRO A 13 -2.98 7.50 -5.94
N SER A 14 -3.35 6.84 -7.03
CA SER A 14 -3.65 5.41 -7.00
C SER A 14 -2.93 4.73 -8.14
N LEU A 15 -2.43 3.52 -7.87
CA LEU A 15 -1.73 2.70 -8.85
C LEU A 15 -2.33 1.30 -8.87
N SER A 16 -2.15 0.59 -9.98
CA SER A 16 -2.57 -0.80 -10.11
C SER A 16 -1.34 -1.69 -10.14
N ALA A 17 -1.10 -2.43 -9.06
CA ALA A 17 0.06 -3.31 -8.91
C ALA A 17 -0.34 -4.69 -8.39
N ASP A 18 0.57 -5.65 -8.55
CA ASP A 18 0.45 -6.96 -7.94
C ASP A 18 0.65 -6.86 -6.43
N VAL A 19 -0.30 -7.43 -5.68
CA VAL A 19 -0.30 -7.49 -4.23
C VAL A 19 0.00 -8.91 -3.80
N PHE A 20 0.85 -9.03 -2.79
CA PHE A 20 1.30 -10.27 -2.21
C PHE A 20 0.82 -10.37 -0.75
N ASP A 21 0.69 -11.59 -0.23
CA ASP A 21 0.50 -11.80 1.19
C ASP A 21 1.85 -11.78 1.95
N GLU A 22 1.80 -11.86 3.27
CA GLU A 22 3.01 -11.88 4.12
C GLU A 22 3.90 -13.10 3.89
N GLN A 23 3.36 -14.18 3.32
CA GLN A 23 4.10 -15.38 2.93
C GLN A 23 4.72 -15.26 1.53
N GLY A 24 4.53 -14.13 0.85
CA GLY A 24 5.03 -13.87 -0.49
C GLY A 24 4.19 -14.47 -1.62
N ARG A 25 2.97 -14.96 -1.33
CA ARG A 25 2.06 -15.47 -2.37
C ARG A 25 1.34 -14.33 -3.04
N LYS A 26 1.29 -14.33 -4.37
CA LYS A 26 0.55 -13.33 -5.15
C LYS A 26 -0.95 -13.52 -4.94
N ILE A 27 -1.61 -12.48 -4.44
CA ILE A 27 -3.06 -12.43 -4.25
C ILE A 27 -3.75 -12.02 -5.55
N GLY A 28 -3.11 -11.11 -6.29
CA GLY A 28 -3.60 -10.62 -7.57
C GLY A 28 -3.22 -9.18 -7.84
N LYS A 29 -3.72 -8.64 -8.95
CA LYS A 29 -3.54 -7.21 -9.28
C LYS A 29 -4.66 -6.41 -8.63
N HIS A 30 -4.30 -5.46 -7.77
CA HIS A 30 -5.26 -4.59 -7.10
C HIS A 30 -4.93 -3.12 -7.34
N LYS A 31 -5.97 -2.28 -7.24
CA LYS A 31 -5.82 -0.84 -7.18
C LYS A 31 -5.47 -0.42 -5.75
N ILE A 32 -4.33 0.24 -5.60
CA ILE A 32 -3.76 0.72 -4.35
C ILE A 32 -3.93 2.23 -4.31
N ILE A 33 -4.63 2.72 -3.31
CA ILE A 33 -4.69 4.15 -2.97
C ILE A 33 -3.50 4.45 -2.07
N LEU A 34 -2.59 5.28 -2.55
CA LEU A 34 -1.38 5.64 -1.82
C LEU A 34 -1.67 6.66 -0.72
N TYR A 35 -1.08 6.43 0.43
CA TYR A 35 -1.01 7.37 1.55
C TYR A 35 0.36 8.05 1.62
N ASP A 36 1.41 7.32 1.24
CA ASP A 36 2.81 7.74 1.15
C ASP A 36 3.47 6.93 0.01
N ASP A 37 4.77 7.11 -0.21
CA ASP A 37 5.50 6.44 -1.29
C ASP A 37 5.61 4.91 -1.07
N ASP A 38 5.59 4.46 0.19
CA ASP A 38 5.72 3.05 0.60
C ASP A 38 4.43 2.47 1.23
N LYS A 39 3.37 3.27 1.34
CA LYS A 39 2.15 2.90 2.09
C LYS A 39 0.89 3.21 1.31
N GLY A 40 -0.04 2.28 1.34
CA GLY A 40 -1.34 2.46 0.72
C GLY A 40 -2.42 1.57 1.33
N LYS A 41 -3.59 1.63 0.72
CA LYS A 41 -4.68 0.69 0.96
C LYS A 41 -5.28 0.21 -0.34
N LEU A 42 -5.89 -0.96 -0.28
CA LEU A 42 -6.75 -1.46 -1.34
C LEU A 42 -8.12 -0.79 -1.27
N LEU A 43 -8.90 -0.98 -2.34
CA LEU A 43 -10.29 -0.50 -2.40
C LEU A 43 -11.20 -1.14 -1.35
N ASP A 44 -10.88 -2.36 -0.90
CA ASP A 44 -11.60 -3.06 0.17
C ASP A 44 -11.23 -2.60 1.59
N GLY A 45 -10.30 -1.64 1.71
CA GLY A 45 -9.86 -1.07 2.98
C GLY A 45 -8.65 -1.75 3.61
N ARG A 46 -8.17 -2.89 3.09
CA ARG A 46 -6.95 -3.53 3.59
C ARG A 46 -5.72 -2.67 3.32
N THR A 47 -4.81 -2.59 4.28
CA THR A 47 -3.55 -1.86 4.15
C THR A 47 -2.49 -2.67 3.42
N VAL A 48 -1.69 -1.97 2.62
CA VAL A 48 -0.55 -2.53 1.91
C VAL A 48 0.68 -1.68 2.15
N VAL A 49 1.83 -2.34 2.26
CA VAL A 49 3.13 -1.71 2.42
C VAL A 49 4.05 -2.20 1.32
N LEU A 50 4.81 -1.30 0.71
CA LEU A 50 5.83 -1.61 -0.26
C LEU A 50 7.06 -2.19 0.48
N LYS A 51 7.33 -3.48 0.28
CA LYS A 51 8.54 -4.16 0.78
C LYS A 51 9.44 -4.50 -0.39
N GLY A 52 10.57 -3.79 -0.52
CA GLY A 52 11.40 -3.85 -1.73
C GLY A 52 10.60 -3.36 -2.94
N ASP A 53 10.42 -4.22 -3.95
CA ASP A 53 9.63 -3.94 -5.16
C ASP A 53 8.21 -4.53 -5.14
N ARG A 54 7.74 -5.01 -3.98
CA ARG A 54 6.45 -5.74 -3.88
C ARG A 54 5.51 -5.07 -2.89
N TRP A 55 4.26 -4.88 -3.31
CA TRP A 55 3.19 -4.46 -2.42
C TRP A 55 2.70 -5.67 -1.63
N VAL A 56 2.82 -5.61 -0.32
CA VAL A 56 2.47 -6.72 0.57
C VAL A 56 1.31 -6.30 1.46
N LEU A 57 0.29 -7.15 1.60
CA LEU A 57 -0.72 -7.00 2.63
C LEU A 57 -0.03 -7.02 3.99
N GLY A 58 -0.18 -5.96 4.77
CA GLY A 58 0.42 -5.88 6.08
C GLY A 58 -0.45 -5.01 6.98
N SER A 59 -0.66 -5.47 8.20
CA SER A 59 -1.21 -4.63 9.26
C SER A 59 -0.15 -3.59 9.60
N TRP A 60 -0.48 -2.31 9.44
CA TRP A 60 0.39 -1.20 9.85
C TRP A 60 0.55 -1.10 11.39
N TRP A 61 -0.01 -2.06 12.11
CA TRP A 61 0.02 -2.26 13.56
C TRP A 61 0.34 -3.73 13.84
N ASN A 62 1.62 -4.06 13.90
CA ASN A 62 2.11 -5.09 14.83
C ASN A 62 3.18 -4.37 15.67
N GLU A 63 2.73 -3.44 16.51
CA GLU A 63 3.54 -2.99 17.65
C GLU A 63 3.62 -4.20 18.60
N SER A 64 4.76 -4.87 18.59
CA SER A 64 5.27 -5.57 19.78
C SER A 64 5.74 -4.56 20.80
#